data_AF-A0A9D3M1M5-F1
#
_entry.id   AF-A0A9D3M1M5-F1
#
_cell.length_a   1.000
_cell.length_b   1.000
_cell.length_c   1.000
_cell.angle_alpha   90.00
_cell.angle_beta   90.00
_cell.angle_gamma   90.00
#
_symmetry.space_group_name_H-M   'P 1'
#
loop_
_entity.id
_entity.type
_entity.pdbx_description
1 polymer ?
#
loop_
_entity_poly.entity_id
_entity_poly.type
_entity_poly.pdbx_seq_one_letter_code
_entity_poly.pdbx_strand_id
1 'polypeptide(L)'
;MESIMGHRRTSLAVLLLGFTAIPAVVQCAVLPFCPVLKKLRGVADVSADMQEMKEESRQMMREKKVTIPELFRSPLYRQPLLIAVMLQLSQQLSGINAKAGVSQPVYATIGTGVVNTAFTVVSLFVVERAGRRSLHLIGLMGMAVSAVLMTVAMALLEQVDMMSYISIAATFSFVAFFEIGPGPIPWFIVAELFSQGPRPSAFAVAGFSNWTANFIVGMCFPHVEKLCGPYVFIIFTVLLLFFFVFTYFKVPETKGRTFDEISAGFRQTARRGGGGEVLPGGDEQPGGRFPALSPPPGPAPPSRPLAHAGAHY
;
A
#
# COMPACT_ATOMS: atom_id res chain seq x y z
N MET A 1 -33.66 -21.62 17.83
CA MET A 1 -32.69 -21.83 16.72
C MET A 1 -31.69 -20.68 16.56
N GLU A 2 -32.03 -19.44 16.96
CA GLU A 2 -31.11 -18.28 16.93
C GLU A 2 -29.90 -18.40 17.88
N SER A 3 -30.06 -19.02 19.06
CA SER A 3 -28.98 -19.20 20.04
C SER A 3 -27.82 -20.09 19.54
N ILE A 4 -28.14 -21.14 18.76
CA ILE A 4 -27.14 -22.05 18.17
C ILE A 4 -26.37 -21.36 17.03
N MET A 5 -27.06 -20.48 16.28
CA MET A 5 -26.45 -19.72 15.18
C MET A 5 -25.57 -18.57 15.68
N GLY A 6 -25.95 -17.95 16.80
CA GLY A 6 -25.14 -16.97 17.51
C GLY A 6 -23.83 -17.56 18.02
N HIS A 7 -23.89 -18.73 18.66
CA HIS A 7 -22.70 -19.40 19.18
C HIS A 7 -21.72 -19.83 18.09
N ARG A 8 -22.22 -20.30 16.92
CA ARG A 8 -21.35 -20.62 15.77
C ARG A 8 -20.68 -19.39 15.19
N ARG A 9 -21.37 -18.23 15.13
CA ARG A 9 -20.77 -16.97 14.65
C ARG A 9 -19.67 -16.45 15.57
N THR A 10 -19.86 -16.51 16.90
CA THR A 10 -18.81 -16.14 17.85
C THR A 10 -17.64 -17.12 17.83
N SER A 11 -17.90 -18.42 17.75
CA SER A 11 -16.82 -19.41 17.61
C SER A 11 -16.03 -19.22 16.32
N LEU A 12 -16.68 -18.92 15.19
CA LEU A 12 -15.99 -18.64 13.93
C LEU A 12 -15.18 -17.34 14.00
N ALA A 13 -15.73 -16.28 14.60
CA ALA A 13 -15.03 -15.01 14.77
C ALA A 13 -13.79 -15.15 15.66
N VAL A 14 -13.88 -15.89 16.76
CA VAL A 14 -12.74 -16.22 17.62
C VAL A 14 -11.70 -17.06 16.89
N LEU A 15 -12.14 -18.01 16.06
CA LEU A 15 -11.25 -18.87 15.28
C LEU A 15 -10.53 -18.09 14.15
N LEU A 16 -11.23 -17.16 13.49
CA LEU A 16 -10.66 -16.25 12.49
C LEU A 16 -9.67 -15.26 13.11
N LEU A 17 -9.99 -14.68 14.27
CA LEU A 17 -9.07 -13.84 15.04
C LEU A 17 -7.84 -14.65 15.48
N GLY A 18 -8.04 -15.88 15.95
CA GLY A 18 -6.97 -16.82 16.28
C GLY A 18 -6.05 -17.11 15.09
N PHE A 19 -6.62 -17.31 13.89
CA PHE A 19 -5.84 -17.53 12.67
C PHE A 19 -4.99 -16.32 12.27
N THR A 20 -5.49 -15.09 12.44
CA THR A 20 -4.70 -13.86 12.21
C THR A 20 -3.62 -13.63 13.27
N ALA A 21 -3.80 -14.17 14.48
CA ALA A 21 -2.78 -14.13 15.53
C ALA A 21 -1.62 -15.09 15.25
N ILE A 22 -1.82 -16.16 14.46
CA ILE A 22 -0.75 -17.13 14.15
C ILE A 22 0.42 -16.46 13.41
N PRO A 23 0.24 -15.70 12.31
CA PRO A 23 1.34 -14.96 11.68
C PRO A 23 2.02 -13.98 12.64
N ALA A 24 1.26 -13.25 13.47
CA ALA A 24 1.81 -12.29 14.42
C ALA A 24 2.63 -12.98 15.53
N VAL A 25 2.14 -14.10 16.06
CA VAL A 25 2.84 -14.93 17.06
C VAL A 25 4.06 -15.59 16.44
N VAL A 26 3.97 -16.11 15.21
CA VAL A 26 5.12 -16.64 14.47
C VAL A 26 6.14 -15.53 14.24
N GLN A 27 5.72 -14.32 13.85
CA GLN A 27 6.61 -13.18 13.64
C GLN A 27 7.27 -12.75 14.96
N CYS A 28 6.52 -12.58 16.05
CA CYS A 28 7.05 -12.26 17.37
C CYS A 28 7.93 -13.37 17.95
N ALA A 29 7.65 -14.64 17.65
CA ALA A 29 8.46 -15.78 18.06
C ALA A 29 9.73 -15.90 17.21
N VAL A 30 9.70 -15.54 15.93
CA VAL A 30 10.85 -15.65 15.02
C VAL A 30 11.82 -14.47 15.15
N LEU A 31 11.31 -13.26 15.39
CA LEU A 31 12.10 -12.02 15.50
C LEU A 31 13.26 -12.03 16.54
N PRO A 32 13.12 -12.60 17.75
CA PRO A 32 14.20 -12.62 18.73
C PRO A 32 15.33 -13.62 18.41
N PHE A 33 15.15 -14.51 17.43
CA PHE A 33 16.13 -15.56 17.13
C PHE A 33 17.02 -15.20 15.92
N CYS A 34 18.17 -14.58 16.21
CA CYS A 34 19.30 -14.44 15.28
C CYS A 34 19.68 -15.74 14.50
N PRO A 35 19.55 -16.96 15.09
CA PRO A 35 19.78 -18.22 14.36
C PRO A 35 18.78 -18.51 13.23
N VAL A 36 17.59 -17.89 13.24
CA VAL A 36 16.55 -18.15 12.23
C VAL A 36 16.90 -17.50 10.89
N LEU A 37 17.62 -16.37 10.86
CA LEU A 37 18.13 -15.81 9.60
C LEU A 37 19.11 -16.76 8.90
N LYS A 38 20.01 -17.40 9.66
CA LYS A 38 20.90 -18.47 9.14
C LYS A 38 20.09 -19.65 8.60
N LYS A 39 19.01 -20.01 9.29
CA LYS A 39 18.13 -21.14 8.94
C LYS A 39 17.19 -20.85 7.75
N LEU A 40 16.76 -19.59 7.57
CA LEU A 40 15.88 -19.15 6.48
C LEU A 40 16.64 -18.89 5.18
N ARG A 41 17.85 -18.33 5.25
CA ARG A 41 18.68 -18.11 4.04
C ARG A 41 19.53 -19.31 3.65
N GLY A 42 19.77 -20.26 4.55
CA GLY A 42 20.61 -21.43 4.29
C GLY A 42 22.12 -21.13 4.19
N VAL A 43 22.55 -19.91 4.54
CA VAL A 43 23.97 -19.48 4.55
C VAL A 43 24.43 -19.14 5.97
N ALA A 44 25.65 -19.56 6.31
CA ALA A 44 26.21 -19.46 7.66
C ALA A 44 26.61 -18.02 8.06
N ASP A 45 26.87 -17.17 7.06
CA ASP A 45 27.25 -15.77 7.26
C ASP A 45 26.08 -14.83 6.96
N VAL A 46 25.58 -14.20 8.02
CA VAL A 46 24.48 -13.22 8.03
C VAL A 46 25.02 -11.88 8.55
N SER A 47 26.35 -11.75 8.65
CA SER A 47 26.99 -10.58 9.27
C SER A 47 26.69 -9.31 8.48
N ALA A 48 26.62 -9.41 7.15
CA ALA A 48 26.24 -8.31 6.26
C ALA A 48 24.80 -7.81 6.54
N ASP A 49 23.80 -8.71 6.58
CA ASP A 49 22.41 -8.33 6.86
C ASP A 49 22.26 -7.78 8.30
N MET A 50 22.97 -8.38 9.26
CA MET A 50 22.99 -7.88 10.65
C MET A 50 23.61 -6.49 10.75
N GLN A 51 24.61 -6.20 9.93
CA GLN A 51 25.23 -4.89 9.88
C GLN A 51 24.30 -3.87 9.23
N GLU A 52 23.62 -4.24 8.14
CA GLU A 52 22.59 -3.44 7.47
C GLU A 52 21.44 -3.09 8.45
N MET A 53 20.87 -4.08 9.14
CA MET A 53 19.82 -3.87 10.15
C MET A 53 20.28 -2.94 11.29
N LYS A 54 21.54 -3.07 11.74
CA LYS A 54 22.12 -2.17 12.76
C LYS A 54 22.30 -0.75 12.22
N GLU A 55 22.67 -0.61 10.95
CA GLU A 55 22.79 0.69 10.29
C GLU A 55 21.42 1.37 10.15
N GLU A 56 20.40 0.66 9.68
CA GLU A 56 19.03 1.17 9.59
C GLU A 56 18.49 1.55 10.97
N SER A 57 18.71 0.71 11.98
CA SER A 57 18.32 1.00 13.37
C SER A 57 19.00 2.27 13.90
N ARG A 58 20.30 2.45 13.62
CA ARG A 58 21.04 3.68 13.98
C ARG A 58 20.50 4.91 13.24
N GLN A 59 20.13 4.77 11.96
CA GLN A 59 19.52 5.86 11.19
C GLN A 59 18.14 6.22 11.75
N MET A 60 17.32 5.24 12.09
CA MET A 60 16.02 5.43 12.75
C MET A 60 16.14 6.21 14.06
N MET A 61 17.15 5.87 14.87
CA MET A 61 17.40 6.53 16.16
C MET A 61 17.92 7.97 16.01
N ARG A 62 18.48 8.32 14.84
CA ARG A 62 18.92 9.68 14.51
C ARG A 62 17.77 10.55 14.00
N GLU A 63 16.75 9.97 13.37
CA GLU A 63 15.55 10.71 12.99
C GLU A 63 14.70 11.07 14.20
N LYS A 64 14.24 12.33 14.25
CA LYS A 64 13.28 12.76 15.28
C LYS A 64 11.98 11.97 15.09
N LYS A 65 11.53 11.30 16.15
CA LYS A 65 10.16 10.74 16.21
C LYS A 65 9.16 11.88 16.11
N VAL A 66 8.31 11.84 15.10
CA VAL A 66 7.31 12.89 14.85
C VAL A 66 6.00 12.50 15.50
N THR A 67 5.44 13.39 16.29
CA THR A 67 4.15 13.19 16.96
C THR A 67 2.98 13.43 15.99
N ILE A 68 1.80 12.89 16.31
CA ILE A 68 0.60 13.10 15.47
C ILE A 68 0.28 14.59 15.26
N PRO A 69 0.28 15.47 16.28
CA PRO A 69 0.03 16.90 16.06
C PRO A 69 1.06 17.57 15.14
N GLU A 70 2.32 17.14 15.19
CA GLU A 70 3.38 17.67 14.32
C GLU A 70 3.16 17.30 12.84
N LEU A 71 2.56 16.13 12.54
CA LEU A 71 2.19 15.75 11.18
C LEU A 71 1.20 16.73 10.55
N PHE A 72 0.20 17.18 11.31
CA PHE A 72 -0.79 18.14 10.82
C PHE A 72 -0.26 19.57 10.78
N ARG A 73 0.65 19.94 11.69
CA ARG A 73 1.20 21.31 11.78
C ARG A 73 2.28 21.58 10.74
N SER A 74 3.15 20.60 10.47
CA SER A 74 4.31 20.80 9.60
C SER A 74 3.93 20.83 8.11
N PRO A 75 4.31 21.88 7.36
CA PRO A 75 4.05 21.95 5.92
C PRO A 75 4.73 20.82 5.14
N LEU A 76 5.81 20.23 5.69
CA LEU A 76 6.52 19.10 5.09
C LEU A 76 5.65 17.82 5.06
N TYR A 77 4.81 17.61 6.07
CA TYR A 77 4.05 16.36 6.24
C TYR A 77 2.59 16.45 5.80
N ARG A 78 2.02 17.66 5.70
CA ARG A 78 0.61 17.87 5.36
C ARG A 78 0.19 17.22 4.04
N GLN A 79 0.97 17.40 2.97
CA GLN A 79 0.61 16.85 1.67
C GLN A 79 0.75 15.31 1.60
N PRO A 80 1.87 14.70 2.05
CA PRO A 80 1.95 13.26 2.23
C PRO A 80 0.82 12.68 3.10
N LEU A 81 0.47 13.37 4.20
CA LEU A 81 -0.58 12.93 5.12
C LEU A 81 -1.96 12.98 4.48
N LEU A 82 -2.26 14.06 3.75
CA LEU A 82 -3.50 14.18 2.99
C LEU A 82 -3.62 13.03 1.99
N ILE A 83 -2.54 12.71 1.26
CA ILE A 83 -2.52 11.58 0.32
C ILE A 83 -2.78 10.27 1.06
N ALA A 84 -2.07 10.00 2.16
CA ALA A 84 -2.25 8.80 2.97
C ALA A 84 -3.70 8.62 3.43
N VAL A 85 -4.30 9.67 3.99
CA VAL A 85 -5.70 9.65 4.45
C VAL A 85 -6.66 9.42 3.27
N MET A 86 -6.51 10.16 2.18
CA MET A 86 -7.41 10.07 1.03
C MET A 86 -7.36 8.70 0.34
N LEU A 87 -6.20 8.05 0.31
CA LEU A 87 -6.07 6.69 -0.22
C LEU A 87 -6.68 5.63 0.71
N GLN A 88 -6.65 5.85 2.02
CA GLN A 88 -7.37 4.98 2.96
C GLN A 88 -8.89 5.17 2.87
N LEU A 89 -9.34 6.40 2.64
CA LEU A 89 -10.74 6.69 2.36
C LEU A 89 -11.18 6.07 1.03
N SER A 90 -10.35 6.13 -0.02
CA SER A 90 -10.68 5.51 -1.32
C SER A 90 -10.86 4.00 -1.21
N GLN A 91 -10.11 3.34 -0.34
CA GLN A 91 -10.28 1.91 -0.07
C GLN A 91 -11.65 1.61 0.56
N GLN A 92 -12.01 2.28 1.64
CA GLN A 92 -13.21 1.92 2.43
C GLN A 92 -14.50 2.50 1.84
N LEU A 93 -14.45 3.73 1.33
CA LEU A 93 -15.57 4.39 0.67
C LEU A 93 -15.77 3.94 -0.78
N SER A 94 -14.93 3.04 -1.29
CA SER A 94 -15.17 2.40 -2.59
C SER A 94 -16.46 1.58 -2.63
N GLY A 95 -16.93 1.09 -1.48
CA GLY A 95 -18.03 0.14 -1.40
C GLY A 95 -17.61 -1.32 -1.39
N ILE A 96 -16.33 -1.67 -1.20
CA ILE A 96 -15.90 -3.08 -1.13
C ILE A 96 -16.59 -3.91 -0.04
N ASN A 97 -17.03 -3.27 1.04
CA ASN A 97 -17.78 -3.93 2.12
C ASN A 97 -19.29 -3.94 1.88
N ALA A 98 -19.78 -3.29 0.82
CA ALA A 98 -21.17 -3.35 0.41
C ALA A 98 -21.48 -4.73 -0.19
N LYS A 99 -22.63 -5.30 0.17
CA LYS A 99 -23.07 -6.58 -0.37
C LYS A 99 -24.10 -6.32 -1.46
N ALA A 100 -23.90 -6.91 -2.63
CA ALA A 100 -24.91 -6.93 -3.67
C ALA A 100 -26.04 -7.89 -3.29
N GLY A 101 -27.29 -7.55 -3.67
CA GLY A 101 -28.43 -8.45 -3.54
C GLY A 101 -28.29 -9.64 -4.48
N VAL A 102 -27.88 -10.81 -3.98
CA VAL A 102 -27.73 -12.05 -4.76
C VAL A 102 -28.62 -13.15 -4.19
N SER A 103 -29.22 -13.94 -5.08
CA SER A 103 -30.15 -15.05 -4.75
C SER A 103 -29.49 -16.15 -3.90
N GLN A 104 -28.20 -16.43 -4.10
CA GLN A 104 -27.42 -17.35 -3.28
C GLN A 104 -26.19 -16.66 -2.66
N PRO A 105 -26.38 -15.93 -1.53
CA PRO A 105 -25.32 -15.11 -0.93
C PRO A 105 -24.08 -15.90 -0.53
N VAL A 106 -24.22 -17.18 -0.16
CA VAL A 106 -23.12 -18.02 0.33
C VAL A 106 -22.09 -18.29 -0.77
N TYR A 107 -22.53 -18.78 -1.94
CA TYR A 107 -21.62 -19.10 -3.05
C TYR A 107 -21.01 -17.84 -3.65
N ALA A 108 -21.77 -16.75 -3.74
CA ALA A 108 -21.24 -15.46 -4.16
C ALA A 108 -20.14 -14.96 -3.21
N THR A 109 -20.34 -15.11 -1.89
CA THR A 109 -19.34 -14.72 -0.88
C THR A 109 -18.06 -15.56 -0.99
N ILE A 110 -18.20 -16.88 -1.16
CA ILE A 110 -17.06 -17.78 -1.35
C ILE A 110 -16.31 -17.42 -2.64
N GLY A 111 -17.04 -17.22 -3.75
CA GLY A 111 -16.46 -16.81 -5.04
C GLY A 111 -15.72 -15.48 -4.93
N THR A 112 -16.29 -14.48 -4.26
CA THR A 112 -15.63 -13.21 -3.96
C THR A 112 -14.33 -13.42 -3.18
N GLY A 113 -14.30 -14.31 -2.19
CA GLY A 113 -13.08 -14.65 -1.45
C GLY A 113 -11.99 -15.30 -2.31
N VAL A 114 -12.37 -16.18 -3.24
CA VAL A 114 -11.45 -16.80 -4.21
C VAL A 114 -10.88 -15.75 -5.16
N VAL A 115 -11.73 -14.90 -5.75
CA VAL A 115 -11.31 -13.81 -6.64
C VAL A 115 -10.41 -12.84 -5.90
N ASN A 116 -10.77 -12.47 -4.68
CA ASN A 116 -9.96 -11.61 -3.82
C ASN A 116 -8.56 -12.18 -3.66
N THR A 117 -8.45 -13.42 -3.16
CA THR A 117 -7.15 -14.09 -2.95
C THR A 117 -6.34 -14.19 -4.24
N ALA A 118 -6.97 -14.58 -5.35
CA ALA A 118 -6.29 -14.72 -6.63
C ALA A 118 -5.73 -13.38 -7.13
N PHE A 119 -6.52 -12.31 -7.07
CA PHE A 119 -6.08 -10.99 -7.52
C PHE A 119 -5.13 -10.31 -6.55
N THR A 120 -5.17 -10.62 -5.25
CA THR A 120 -4.11 -10.22 -4.30
C THR A 120 -2.77 -10.82 -4.75
N VAL A 121 -2.72 -12.11 -5.11
CA VAL A 121 -1.50 -12.75 -5.63
C VAL A 121 -1.03 -12.08 -6.92
N VAL A 122 -1.94 -11.79 -7.85
CA VAL A 122 -1.60 -11.06 -9.09
C VAL A 122 -1.01 -9.69 -8.75
N SER A 123 -1.63 -8.96 -7.83
CA SER A 123 -1.19 -7.62 -7.41
C SER A 123 0.24 -7.62 -6.87
N LEU A 124 0.64 -8.64 -6.10
CA LEU A 124 2.01 -8.79 -5.60
C LEU A 124 3.06 -8.79 -6.73
N PHE A 125 2.76 -9.40 -7.88
CA PHE A 125 3.71 -9.44 -9.01
C PHE A 125 3.63 -8.19 -9.90
N VAL A 126 2.47 -7.54 -9.97
CA VAL A 126 2.23 -6.41 -10.87
C VAL A 126 2.62 -5.08 -10.23
N VAL A 127 2.53 -4.93 -8.90
CA VAL A 127 2.80 -3.67 -8.18
C VAL A 127 4.21 -3.14 -8.40
N GLU A 128 5.20 -4.04 -8.43
CA GLU A 128 6.59 -3.67 -8.70
C GLU A 128 6.84 -3.33 -10.18
N ARG A 129 6.00 -3.81 -11.10
CA ARG A 129 6.16 -3.57 -12.54
C ARG A 129 5.43 -2.34 -13.02
N ALA A 130 4.19 -2.12 -12.63
CA ALA A 130 3.34 -1.03 -13.16
C ALA A 130 3.43 0.28 -12.35
N GLY A 131 3.87 0.20 -11.08
CA GLY A 131 3.90 1.36 -10.19
C GLY A 131 2.60 1.57 -9.45
N ARG A 132 2.68 2.33 -8.35
CA ARG A 132 1.59 2.45 -7.37
C ARG A 132 0.48 3.35 -7.89
N ARG A 133 0.82 4.47 -8.53
CA ARG A 133 -0.18 5.43 -9.04
C ARG A 133 -1.01 4.82 -10.17
N SER A 134 -0.34 4.16 -11.12
CA SER A 134 -0.99 3.55 -12.29
C SER A 134 -2.00 2.48 -11.88
N LEU A 135 -1.61 1.57 -10.99
CA LEU A 135 -2.49 0.50 -10.54
C LEU A 135 -3.64 0.99 -9.68
N HIS A 136 -3.42 2.00 -8.84
CA HIS A 136 -4.51 2.59 -8.07
C HIS A 136 -5.55 3.24 -8.99
N LEU A 137 -5.12 3.95 -10.04
CA LEU A 137 -6.02 4.53 -11.04
C LEU A 137 -6.78 3.47 -11.84
N ILE A 138 -6.10 2.42 -12.30
CA ILE A 138 -6.73 1.29 -13.02
C ILE A 138 -7.78 0.61 -12.13
N GLY A 139 -7.44 0.35 -10.87
CA GLY A 139 -8.36 -0.25 -9.92
C GLY A 139 -9.59 0.63 -9.67
N LEU A 140 -9.40 1.92 -9.36
CA LEU A 140 -10.52 2.85 -9.16
C LEU A 140 -11.44 2.95 -10.37
N MET A 141 -10.89 3.03 -11.59
CA MET A 141 -11.69 3.11 -12.82
C MET A 141 -12.42 1.79 -13.10
N GLY A 142 -11.74 0.65 -12.97
CA GLY A 142 -12.36 -0.66 -13.17
C GLY A 142 -13.46 -0.96 -12.15
N MET A 143 -13.28 -0.52 -10.90
CA MET A 143 -14.33 -0.55 -9.88
C MET A 143 -15.49 0.35 -10.23
N ALA A 144 -15.25 1.56 -10.75
CA ALA A 144 -16.33 2.48 -11.14
C ALA A 144 -17.18 1.91 -12.27
N VAL A 145 -16.54 1.34 -13.31
CA VAL A 145 -17.24 0.64 -14.40
C VAL A 145 -18.04 -0.55 -13.86
N SER A 146 -17.44 -1.35 -12.97
CA SER A 146 -18.12 -2.50 -12.36
C SER A 146 -19.32 -2.07 -11.50
N ALA A 147 -19.21 -0.96 -10.75
CA ALA A 147 -20.30 -0.41 -9.95
C ALA A 147 -21.48 0.06 -10.82
N VAL A 148 -21.22 0.67 -11.97
CA VAL A 148 -22.27 1.01 -12.95
C VAL A 148 -22.96 -0.25 -13.48
N LEU A 149 -22.19 -1.29 -13.83
CA LEU A 149 -22.74 -2.57 -14.26
C LEU A 149 -23.60 -3.21 -13.16
N MET A 150 -23.18 -3.12 -11.90
CA MET A 150 -23.98 -3.59 -10.76
C MET A 150 -25.28 -2.82 -10.61
N THR A 151 -25.28 -1.49 -10.75
CA THR A 151 -26.52 -0.68 -10.73
C THR A 151 -27.48 -1.13 -11.84
N VAL A 152 -27.00 -1.29 -13.07
CA VAL A 152 -27.83 -1.72 -14.20
C VAL A 152 -28.38 -3.12 -13.97
N ALA A 153 -27.53 -4.07 -13.57
CA ALA A 153 -27.94 -5.45 -13.30
C ALA A 153 -28.97 -5.55 -12.17
N MET A 154 -28.80 -4.77 -11.10
CA MET A 154 -29.77 -4.76 -10.00
C MET A 154 -31.07 -4.06 -10.35
N ALA A 155 -31.04 -2.99 -11.17
CA ALA A 155 -32.25 -2.29 -11.60
C ALA A 155 -33.14 -3.14 -12.54
N LEU A 156 -32.52 -4.06 -13.29
CA LEU A 156 -33.20 -4.94 -14.24
C LEU A 156 -33.41 -6.37 -13.70
N LEU A 157 -33.10 -6.61 -12.42
CA LEU A 157 -33.06 -7.95 -11.82
C LEU A 157 -34.42 -8.66 -11.86
N GLU A 158 -35.52 -7.91 -11.64
CA GLU A 158 -36.89 -8.47 -11.64
C GLU A 158 -37.46 -8.66 -13.05
N GLN A 159 -36.82 -8.09 -14.08
CA GLN A 159 -37.33 -8.11 -15.46
C GLN A 159 -36.63 -9.15 -16.32
N VAL A 160 -35.36 -9.48 -16.00
CA VAL A 160 -34.53 -10.35 -16.82
C VAL A 160 -33.71 -11.28 -15.91
N ASP A 161 -34.03 -12.57 -15.91
CA ASP A 161 -33.35 -13.58 -15.08
C ASP A 161 -31.83 -13.62 -15.25
N MET A 162 -31.33 -13.32 -16.47
CA MET A 162 -29.90 -13.27 -16.78
C MET A 162 -29.15 -12.19 -15.98
N MET A 163 -29.83 -11.15 -15.49
CA MET A 163 -29.21 -10.05 -14.74
C MET A 163 -28.61 -10.50 -13.40
N SER A 164 -29.09 -11.62 -12.83
CA SER A 164 -28.48 -12.21 -11.64
C SER A 164 -27.03 -12.65 -11.89
N TYR A 165 -26.77 -13.28 -13.04
CA TYR A 165 -25.42 -13.68 -13.43
C TYR A 165 -24.52 -12.48 -13.74
N ILE A 166 -25.07 -11.44 -14.37
CA ILE A 166 -24.34 -10.20 -14.65
C ILE A 166 -23.96 -9.49 -13.35
N SER A 167 -24.87 -9.44 -12.37
CA SER A 167 -24.59 -8.87 -11.05
C SER A 167 -23.44 -9.61 -10.32
N ILE A 168 -23.42 -10.94 -10.38
CA ILE A 168 -22.33 -11.76 -9.82
C ILE A 168 -21.01 -11.48 -10.56
N ALA A 169 -21.03 -11.47 -11.90
CA ALA A 169 -19.85 -11.19 -12.70
C ALA A 169 -19.30 -9.77 -12.44
N ALA A 170 -20.18 -8.77 -12.32
CA ALA A 170 -19.81 -7.40 -11.99
C ALA A 170 -19.23 -7.30 -10.57
N THR A 171 -19.77 -8.05 -9.61
CA THR A 171 -19.22 -8.15 -8.24
C THR A 171 -17.80 -8.72 -8.26
N PHE A 172 -17.56 -9.80 -9.02
CA PHE A 172 -16.22 -10.38 -9.13
C PHE A 172 -15.24 -9.44 -9.83
N SER A 173 -15.67 -8.78 -10.90
CA SER A 173 -14.88 -7.73 -11.57
C SER A 173 -14.51 -6.60 -10.60
N PHE A 174 -15.48 -6.13 -9.81
CA PHE A 174 -15.27 -5.09 -8.82
C PHE A 174 -14.19 -5.48 -7.79
N VAL A 175 -14.28 -6.70 -7.26
CA VAL A 175 -13.31 -7.24 -6.28
C VAL A 175 -11.93 -7.43 -6.90
N ALA A 176 -11.86 -7.90 -8.15
CA ALA A 176 -10.61 -8.05 -8.87
C ALA A 176 -9.88 -6.70 -9.04
N PHE A 177 -10.60 -5.66 -9.47
CA PHE A 177 -10.03 -4.32 -9.62
C PHE A 177 -9.66 -3.67 -8.28
N PHE A 178 -10.39 -3.96 -7.22
CA PHE A 178 -10.03 -3.55 -5.87
C PHE A 178 -8.65 -4.10 -5.47
N GLU A 179 -8.42 -5.40 -5.63
CA GLU A 179 -7.17 -6.05 -5.23
C GLU A 179 -5.97 -5.66 -6.10
N ILE A 180 -6.20 -5.28 -7.37
CA ILE A 180 -5.14 -4.78 -8.24
C ILE A 180 -4.53 -3.46 -7.72
N GLY A 181 -5.32 -2.62 -7.04
CA GLY A 181 -4.85 -1.29 -6.62
C GLY A 181 -5.37 -0.81 -5.26
N PRO A 182 -6.64 -0.40 -5.16
CA PRO A 182 -7.19 0.18 -3.93
C PRO A 182 -7.08 -0.67 -2.66
N GLY A 183 -6.99 -2.00 -2.76
CA GLY A 183 -6.73 -2.89 -1.63
C GLY A 183 -5.32 -2.74 -1.06
N PRO A 184 -4.26 -3.12 -1.79
CA PRO A 184 -2.91 -3.11 -1.24
C PRO A 184 -2.24 -1.72 -1.18
N ILE A 185 -2.46 -0.87 -2.19
CA ILE A 185 -1.63 0.33 -2.40
C ILE A 185 -1.71 1.36 -1.27
N PRO A 186 -2.89 1.66 -0.67
CA PRO A 186 -2.98 2.60 0.45
C PRO A 186 -2.10 2.22 1.65
N TRP A 187 -1.82 0.93 1.85
CA TRP A 187 -0.95 0.46 2.93
C TRP A 187 0.54 0.58 2.58
N PHE A 188 0.91 0.27 1.34
CA PHE A 188 2.29 0.40 0.87
C PHE A 188 2.74 1.86 0.79
N ILE A 189 1.91 2.72 0.21
CA ILE A 189 2.30 4.08 -0.11
C ILE A 189 2.56 4.93 1.14
N VAL A 190 1.93 4.61 2.29
CA VAL A 190 2.25 5.27 3.57
C VAL A 190 3.69 4.98 3.99
N ALA A 191 4.17 3.75 3.77
CA ALA A 191 5.55 3.40 4.06
C ALA A 191 6.54 4.05 3.09
N GLU A 192 6.11 4.42 1.87
CA GLU A 192 6.91 5.03 0.79
C GLU A 192 6.88 6.58 0.80
N LEU A 193 5.83 7.19 1.38
CA LEU A 193 5.69 8.65 1.48
C LEU A 193 6.39 9.25 2.70
N PHE A 194 6.69 8.43 3.71
CA PHE A 194 7.22 8.89 5.00
C PHE A 194 8.53 8.19 5.36
N SER A 195 9.53 8.99 5.76
CA SER A 195 10.77 8.50 6.38
C SER A 195 10.48 7.82 7.72
N GLN A 196 11.48 7.19 8.32
CA GLN A 196 11.27 6.28 9.45
C GLN A 196 10.73 6.99 10.71
N GLY A 197 11.12 8.24 10.96
CA GLY A 197 10.67 9.05 12.10
C GLY A 197 9.16 9.32 12.14
N PRO A 198 8.55 9.91 11.08
CA PRO A 198 7.11 10.17 11.01
C PRO A 198 6.23 8.98 10.65
N ARG A 199 6.79 7.93 10.03
CA ARG A 199 6.04 6.79 9.49
C ARG A 199 5.10 6.12 10.51
N PRO A 200 5.49 5.84 11.78
CA PRO A 200 4.57 5.23 12.75
C PRO A 200 3.33 6.09 13.02
N SER A 201 3.53 7.39 13.24
CA SER A 201 2.42 8.34 13.46
C SER A 201 1.55 8.49 12.21
N ALA A 202 2.15 8.44 11.01
CA ALA A 202 1.41 8.48 9.75
C ALA A 202 0.54 7.22 9.57
N PHE A 203 1.08 6.03 9.86
CA PHE A 203 0.30 4.79 9.87
C PHE A 203 -0.85 4.82 10.88
N ALA A 204 -0.63 5.39 12.07
CA ALA A 204 -1.68 5.53 13.08
C ALA A 204 -2.84 6.39 12.56
N VAL A 205 -2.56 7.55 11.96
CA VAL A 205 -3.59 8.43 11.40
C VAL A 205 -4.29 7.80 10.18
N ALA A 206 -3.51 7.22 9.26
CA ALA A 206 -4.02 6.56 8.07
C ALA A 206 -4.92 5.36 8.44
N GLY A 207 -4.46 4.51 9.36
CA GLY A 207 -5.23 3.38 9.88
C GLY A 207 -6.49 3.84 10.61
N PHE A 208 -6.40 4.87 11.46
CA PHE A 208 -7.58 5.45 12.10
C PHE A 208 -8.61 5.95 11.08
N SER A 209 -8.17 6.63 10.01
CA SER A 209 -9.05 7.07 8.93
C SER A 209 -9.69 5.89 8.18
N ASN A 210 -8.92 4.83 7.92
CA ASN A 210 -9.42 3.60 7.31
C ASN A 210 -10.54 2.98 8.18
N TRP A 211 -10.26 2.69 9.45
CA TRP A 211 -11.23 2.07 10.35
C TRP A 211 -12.45 2.94 10.61
N THR A 212 -12.28 4.26 10.67
CA THR A 212 -13.39 5.21 10.80
C THR A 212 -14.30 5.17 9.57
N ALA A 213 -13.73 5.19 8.36
CA ALA A 213 -14.50 5.07 7.13
C ALA A 213 -15.19 3.71 7.00
N ASN A 214 -14.50 2.63 7.39
CA ASN A 214 -15.08 1.29 7.45
C ASN A 214 -16.31 1.25 8.37
N PHE A 215 -16.21 1.83 9.57
CA PHE A 215 -17.31 1.92 10.52
C PHE A 215 -18.48 2.72 9.96
N ILE A 216 -18.22 3.88 9.34
CA ILE A 216 -19.26 4.71 8.72
C ILE A 216 -19.99 3.91 7.62
N VAL A 217 -19.25 3.27 6.72
CA VAL A 217 -19.87 2.45 5.66
C VAL A 217 -20.66 1.30 6.25
N GLY A 218 -20.12 0.58 7.24
CA GLY A 218 -20.80 -0.55 7.87
C GLY A 218 -22.12 -0.15 8.56
N MET A 219 -22.16 1.01 9.21
CA MET A 219 -23.36 1.51 9.90
C MET A 219 -24.37 2.14 8.95
N CYS A 220 -23.92 2.90 7.96
CA CYS A 220 -24.79 3.66 7.07
C CYS A 220 -25.29 2.82 5.88
N PHE A 221 -24.52 1.86 5.39
CA PHE A 221 -24.84 1.14 4.15
C PHE A 221 -26.24 0.50 4.14
N PRO A 222 -26.70 -0.25 5.17
CA PRO A 222 -28.04 -0.84 5.15
C PRO A 222 -29.17 0.20 5.06
N HIS A 223 -28.96 1.37 5.65
CA HIS A 223 -29.93 2.47 5.60
C HIS A 223 -29.98 3.09 4.21
N VAL A 224 -28.81 3.33 3.61
CA VAL A 224 -28.69 3.90 2.26
C VAL A 224 -29.19 2.90 1.21
N GLU A 225 -28.89 1.61 1.34
CA GLU A 225 -29.39 0.54 0.49
C GLU A 225 -30.92 0.49 0.52
N LYS A 226 -31.55 0.60 1.70
CA LYS A 226 -33.02 0.63 1.81
C LYS A 226 -33.64 1.86 1.13
N LEU A 227 -32.97 3.01 1.15
CA LEU A 227 -33.46 4.25 0.56
C LEU A 227 -33.23 4.32 -0.95
N CYS A 228 -32.08 3.83 -1.44
CA CYS A 228 -31.66 3.95 -2.83
C CYS A 228 -31.93 2.70 -3.66
N GLY A 229 -32.17 1.55 -3.02
CA GLY A 229 -32.32 0.26 -3.69
C GLY A 229 -31.16 -0.02 -4.67
N PRO A 230 -31.46 -0.34 -5.94
CA PRO A 230 -30.43 -0.68 -6.94
C PRO A 230 -29.48 0.49 -7.26
N TYR A 231 -29.86 1.74 -6.95
CA TYR A 231 -29.09 2.94 -7.24
C TYR A 231 -27.99 3.24 -6.21
N VAL A 232 -27.87 2.44 -5.14
CA VAL A 232 -26.83 2.64 -4.10
C VAL A 232 -25.41 2.64 -4.68
N PHE A 233 -25.14 1.83 -5.71
CA PHE A 233 -23.82 1.76 -6.34
C PHE A 233 -23.46 3.00 -7.19
N ILE A 234 -24.42 3.88 -7.50
CA ILE A 234 -24.12 5.19 -8.12
C ILE A 234 -23.35 6.07 -7.13
N ILE A 235 -23.68 6.01 -5.83
CA ILE A 235 -22.98 6.76 -4.78
C ILE A 235 -21.50 6.35 -4.76
N PHE A 236 -21.23 5.04 -4.80
CA PHE A 236 -19.87 4.52 -4.87
C PHE A 236 -19.18 4.90 -6.17
N THR A 237 -19.88 4.89 -7.30
CA THR A 237 -19.32 5.33 -8.60
C THR A 237 -18.84 6.78 -8.52
N VAL A 238 -19.65 7.69 -7.97
CA VAL A 238 -19.27 9.11 -7.80
C VAL A 238 -18.04 9.25 -6.88
N LEU A 239 -18.01 8.52 -5.77
CA LEU A 239 -16.88 8.52 -4.85
C LEU A 239 -15.60 7.97 -5.52
N LEU A 240 -15.70 6.87 -6.26
CA LEU A 240 -14.59 6.26 -6.98
C LEU A 240 -14.01 7.22 -8.02
N LEU A 241 -14.86 7.93 -8.79
CA LEU A 241 -14.42 8.93 -9.75
C LEU A 241 -13.76 10.14 -9.07
N PHE A 242 -14.29 10.58 -7.93
CA PHE A 242 -13.65 11.61 -7.11
C PHE A 242 -12.25 11.19 -6.65
N PHE A 243 -12.09 9.96 -6.13
CA PHE A 243 -10.78 9.44 -5.75
C PHE A 243 -9.86 9.21 -6.94
N PHE A 244 -10.40 8.86 -8.10
CA PHE A 244 -9.64 8.74 -9.35
C PHE A 244 -9.03 10.09 -9.73
N VAL A 245 -9.84 11.14 -9.75
CA VAL A 245 -9.40 12.52 -10.02
C VAL A 245 -8.35 12.96 -8.98
N PHE A 246 -8.62 12.73 -7.69
CA PHE A 246 -7.64 13.03 -6.64
C PHE A 246 -6.31 12.30 -6.86
N THR A 247 -6.37 11.00 -7.13
CA THR A 247 -5.18 10.17 -7.39
C THR A 247 -4.40 10.66 -8.61
N TYR A 248 -5.12 11.03 -9.67
CA TYR A 248 -4.52 11.53 -10.89
C TYR A 248 -3.76 12.83 -10.65
N PHE A 249 -4.29 13.77 -9.86
CA PHE A 249 -3.64 15.07 -9.67
C PHE A 249 -2.69 15.16 -8.48
N LYS A 250 -2.93 14.42 -7.39
CA LYS A 250 -2.23 14.63 -6.11
C LYS A 250 -1.27 13.52 -5.73
N VAL A 251 -1.47 12.29 -6.19
CA VAL A 251 -0.67 11.15 -5.77
C VAL A 251 0.56 11.03 -6.67
N PRO A 252 1.79 11.13 -6.12
CA PRO A 252 3.00 10.92 -6.90
C PRO A 252 3.21 9.43 -7.21
N GLU A 253 3.96 9.15 -8.27
CA GLU A 253 4.52 7.80 -8.43
C GLU A 253 5.71 7.64 -7.48
N THR A 254 5.73 6.51 -6.76
CA THR A 254 6.72 6.17 -5.73
C THR A 254 7.65 5.04 -6.17
N LYS A 255 7.29 4.30 -7.23
CA LYS A 255 8.11 3.20 -7.75
C LYS A 255 9.53 3.66 -8.10
N GLY A 256 10.52 2.99 -7.51
CA GLY A 256 11.93 3.19 -7.80
C GLY A 256 12.48 4.55 -7.32
N ARG A 257 11.78 5.22 -6.40
CA ARG A 257 12.19 6.51 -5.85
C ARG A 257 12.55 6.40 -4.38
N THR A 258 13.52 7.18 -3.95
CA THR A 258 13.88 7.30 -2.54
C THR A 258 12.93 8.23 -1.79
N PHE A 259 12.88 8.10 -0.46
CA PHE A 259 12.12 9.01 0.41
C PHE A 259 12.50 10.48 0.20
N ASP A 260 13.78 10.74 0.01
CA ASP A 260 14.31 12.10 -0.16
C ASP A 260 13.87 12.72 -1.48
N GLU A 261 13.83 11.95 -2.56
CA GLU A 261 13.32 12.37 -3.87
C GLU A 261 11.83 12.72 -3.81
N ILE A 262 11.03 11.87 -3.18
CA ILE A 262 9.59 12.09 -2.99
C ILE A 262 9.36 13.34 -2.14
N SER A 263 10.09 13.47 -1.03
CA SER A 263 10.02 14.62 -0.12
C SER A 263 10.46 15.92 -0.79
N ALA A 264 11.49 15.88 -1.65
CA ALA A 264 11.93 17.04 -2.42
C ALA A 264 10.83 17.54 -3.38
N GLY A 265 10.10 16.62 -4.01
CA GLY A 265 8.94 16.95 -4.84
C GLY A 265 7.87 17.73 -4.06
N PHE A 266 7.53 17.27 -2.85
CA PHE A 266 6.56 17.96 -2.00
C PHE A 266 7.05 19.35 -1.53
N ARG A 267 8.35 19.48 -1.20
CA ARG A 267 8.95 20.78 -0.84
C ARG A 267 8.88 21.79 -2.00
N GLN A 268 9.11 21.34 -3.24
CA GLN A 268 9.02 22.21 -4.41
C GLN A 268 7.59 22.66 -4.70
N THR A 269 6.59 21.78 -4.51
CA THR A 269 5.17 22.14 -4.62
C THR A 269 4.75 23.13 -3.54
N ALA A 270 5.17 22.94 -2.29
CA ALA A 270 4.88 23.87 -1.20
C ALA A 270 5.43 25.28 -1.46
N ARG A 271 6.66 25.38 -1.99
CA ARG A 271 7.29 26.66 -2.37
C ARG A 271 6.61 27.38 -3.54
N ARG A 272 5.90 26.65 -4.41
CA ARG A 272 5.13 27.25 -5.52
C ARG A 272 3.73 27.71 -5.11
N GLY A 273 3.14 27.09 -4.07
CA GLY A 273 1.79 27.40 -3.58
C GLY A 273 1.74 28.42 -2.44
N GLY A 274 2.80 28.55 -1.65
CA GLY A 274 2.96 29.60 -0.65
C GLY A 274 3.92 30.65 -1.17
N GLY A 275 3.44 31.88 -1.42
CA GLY A 275 4.29 32.99 -1.82
C GLY A 275 5.45 33.16 -0.84
N GLY A 276 6.66 32.89 -1.34
CA GLY A 276 7.95 33.34 -0.81
C GLY A 276 8.09 33.55 0.69
N GLU A 277 7.95 32.52 1.52
CA GLU A 277 8.63 32.50 2.82
C GLU A 277 9.89 31.63 2.71
N VAL A 278 11.01 32.32 2.50
CA VAL A 278 12.36 31.78 2.66
C VAL A 278 12.53 31.50 4.14
N LEU A 279 12.46 30.23 4.55
CA LEU A 279 13.02 29.81 5.83
C LEU A 279 14.51 30.22 5.84
N PRO A 280 15.02 30.87 6.90
CA PRO A 280 16.41 31.26 6.97
C PRO A 280 17.26 30.00 6.84
N GLY A 281 18.25 30.07 5.94
CA GLY A 281 19.14 28.97 5.62
C GLY A 281 19.74 28.38 6.89
N GLY A 282 19.56 27.07 7.06
CA GLY A 282 20.51 26.28 7.83
C GLY A 282 21.77 26.18 6.99
N ASP A 283 22.75 26.99 7.40
CA ASP A 283 24.19 26.94 7.14
C ASP A 283 24.67 26.77 5.69
N GLU A 284 25.51 27.73 5.29
CA GLU A 284 26.47 27.59 4.20
C GLU A 284 27.08 26.18 4.16
N GLN A 285 26.80 25.43 3.08
CA GLN A 285 27.81 24.52 2.58
C GLN A 285 28.86 25.39 1.87
N PRO A 286 30.10 25.45 2.37
CA PRO A 286 31.15 26.08 1.60
C PRO A 286 31.39 25.21 0.37
N GLY A 287 31.41 25.88 -0.79
CA GLY A 287 31.93 25.46 -2.08
C GLY A 287 32.28 23.99 -2.29
N GLY A 288 31.65 23.42 -3.32
CA GLY A 288 32.12 22.19 -3.94
C GLY A 288 33.63 22.26 -4.26
N ARG A 289 34.40 21.47 -3.52
CA ARG A 289 35.58 20.77 -4.01
C ARG A 289 35.33 19.30 -3.79
N PHE A 290 34.94 18.61 -4.85
CA PHE A 290 35.18 17.18 -4.94
C PHE A 290 36.69 16.96 -4.71
N PRO A 291 37.12 16.04 -3.83
CA PRO A 291 38.49 15.56 -3.92
C PRO A 291 38.67 14.98 -5.32
N ALA A 292 39.70 15.43 -6.03
CA ALA A 292 40.06 14.86 -7.32
C ALA A 292 40.17 13.34 -7.13
N LEU A 293 39.32 12.59 -7.84
CA LEU A 293 39.48 11.16 -8.01
C LEU A 293 40.91 10.94 -8.52
N SER A 294 41.68 10.14 -7.79
CA SER A 294 42.97 9.64 -8.25
C SER A 294 42.79 9.07 -9.67
N PRO A 295 43.67 9.37 -10.64
CA PRO A 295 43.58 8.73 -11.94
C PRO A 295 43.65 7.21 -11.77
N PRO A 296 42.94 6.44 -12.63
CA PRO A 296 43.03 4.99 -12.59
C PRO A 296 44.50 4.55 -12.76
N PRO A 297 44.92 3.46 -12.10
CA PRO A 297 46.28 2.95 -12.27
C PRO A 297 46.53 2.66 -13.75
N GLY A 298 47.66 3.15 -14.26
CA GLY A 298 48.09 2.89 -15.63
C GLY A 298 48.27 1.39 -15.89
N PRO A 299 48.30 0.96 -17.15
CA PRO A 299 48.47 -0.44 -17.52
C PRO A 299 49.74 -1.02 -16.89
N ALA A 300 49.62 -2.24 -16.34
CA ALA A 300 50.73 -2.95 -15.72
C ALA A 300 51.91 -3.09 -16.71
N PRO A 301 53.16 -2.92 -16.27
CA PRO A 301 54.32 -3.13 -17.13
C PRO A 301 54.36 -4.57 -17.63
N PRO A 302 54.84 -4.81 -18.87
CA PRO A 302 54.91 -6.15 -19.43
C PRO A 302 55.78 -7.06 -18.55
N SER A 303 55.29 -8.26 -18.29
CA SER A 303 56.00 -9.30 -17.56
C SER A 303 57.35 -9.58 -18.22
N ARG A 304 58.44 -9.46 -17.45
CA ARG A 304 59.76 -9.91 -17.90
C ARG A 304 59.70 -11.41 -18.22
N PRO A 305 60.28 -11.86 -19.34
CA PRO A 305 60.36 -13.28 -19.63
C PRO A 305 61.23 -13.98 -18.59
N LEU A 306 60.73 -15.09 -18.06
CA LEU A 306 61.46 -16.01 -17.20
C LEU A 306 62.70 -16.51 -17.97
N ALA A 307 63.88 -16.17 -17.48
CA ALA A 307 65.12 -16.75 -17.97
C ALA A 307 65.12 -18.25 -17.63
N HIS A 308 65.08 -19.09 -18.67
CA HIS A 308 65.44 -20.50 -18.60
C HIS A 308 66.90 -20.60 -18.12
N ALA A 309 67.10 -21.02 -16.87
CA ALA A 309 68.36 -21.63 -16.46
C ALA A 309 68.23 -23.13 -16.74
N GLY A 310 68.73 -23.53 -17.91
CA GLY A 310 68.93 -24.93 -18.27
C GLY A 310 69.99 -25.58 -17.39
N ALA A 311 69.74 -26.83 -17.04
CA ALA A 311 70.72 -27.75 -16.48
C ALA A 311 71.84 -28.02 -17.48
N HIS A 312 73.09 -28.12 -17.01
CA HIS A 312 74.11 -28.97 -17.62
C HIS A 312 75.18 -29.36 -16.60
N TYR A 313 75.31 -30.69 -16.43
CA TYR A 313 76.42 -31.54 -15.98
C TYR A 313 77.19 -31.19 -14.71
#